data_AF-A0A957BQM1-F1
#
_entry.id   AF-A0A957BQM1-F1
#
_cell.length_a   1.000
_cell.length_b   1.000
_cell.length_c   1.000
_cell.angle_alpha   90.00
_cell.angle_beta   90.00
_cell.angle_gamma   90.00
#
_symmetry.space_group_name_H-M   'P 1'
#
loop_
_entity.id
_entity.type
_entity.pdbx_description
1 polymer ?
#
loop_
_entity_poly.entity_id
_entity_poly.type
_entity_poly.pdbx_seq_one_letter_code
_entity_poly.pdbx_strand_id
1 'polypeptide(L)'
;FMPLRFPDVTGGNGPEDLLGGIDVMIGVTRNSANPEAACRVATDWIGGAGAQALINTFNDLPAFVGMEPEVYANDHQREVWRLFTEDWLPQVKYARQLRDPNVKQALEDALAGVAAGEMTPEAGMQMVQDAWTMPE
;
A
#
# COMPACT_ATOMS: atom_id res chain seq x y z
N PHE A 1 -4.41 14.13 14.61
CA PHE A 1 -4.51 13.26 13.42
C PHE A 1 -5.67 13.75 12.58
N MET A 2 -5.65 13.71 11.26
CA MET A 2 -6.83 14.04 10.46
C MET A 2 -6.73 13.24 9.16
N PRO A 3 -7.40 12.08 9.07
CA PRO A 3 -7.36 11.27 7.88
C PRO A 3 -8.12 12.01 6.79
N LEU A 4 -7.43 12.38 5.73
CA LEU A 4 -8.00 13.06 4.57
C LEU A 4 -7.85 12.15 3.37
N ARG A 5 -8.91 12.00 2.59
CA ARG A 5 -8.83 11.44 1.24
C ARG A 5 -8.12 12.45 0.34
N PHE A 6 -7.51 11.96 -0.74
CA PHE A 6 -6.98 12.86 -1.77
C PHE A 6 -8.10 13.75 -2.31
N PRO A 7 -7.82 15.05 -2.55
CA PRO A 7 -8.82 15.96 -3.07
C PRO A 7 -9.20 15.59 -4.50
N ASP A 8 -10.43 15.91 -4.89
CA ASP A 8 -10.84 15.81 -6.29
C ASP A 8 -10.09 16.85 -7.13
N VAL A 9 -9.25 16.38 -8.04
CA VAL A 9 -8.50 17.23 -8.98
C VAL A 9 -9.17 17.33 -10.35
N THR A 10 -10.28 16.62 -10.55
CA THR A 10 -11.02 16.54 -11.82
C THR A 10 -12.33 17.33 -11.82
N GLY A 11 -12.83 17.68 -10.63
CA GLY A 11 -14.14 18.34 -10.46
C GLY A 11 -15.35 17.43 -10.66
N GLY A 12 -15.13 16.12 -10.79
CA GLY A 12 -16.14 15.09 -11.04
C GLY A 12 -16.71 14.40 -9.79
N ASN A 13 -16.36 14.89 -8.58
CA ASN A 13 -16.32 14.13 -7.34
C ASN A 13 -15.25 13.04 -7.45
N GLY A 14 -14.14 13.22 -6.72
CA GLY A 14 -12.94 12.39 -6.80
C GLY A 14 -13.23 10.90 -6.58
N PRO A 15 -12.27 10.02 -6.91
CA PRO A 15 -12.47 8.58 -6.76
C PRO A 15 -12.74 8.21 -5.29
N GLU A 16 -13.82 7.46 -5.08
CA GLU A 16 -14.18 6.88 -3.77
C GLU A 16 -13.40 5.60 -3.47
N ASP A 17 -12.80 4.99 -4.50
CA ASP A 17 -12.05 3.76 -4.39
C ASP A 17 -10.75 3.99 -3.60
N LEU A 18 -10.57 3.21 -2.52
CA LEU A 18 -9.35 3.27 -1.72
C LEU A 18 -8.23 2.46 -2.37
N LEU A 19 -7.06 3.10 -2.49
CA LEU A 19 -5.80 2.48 -2.86
C LEU A 19 -5.08 2.02 -1.59
N GLY A 20 -4.55 0.81 -1.60
CA GLY A 20 -3.84 0.27 -0.45
C GLY A 20 -2.95 -0.90 -0.85
N GLY A 21 -2.45 -1.62 0.14
CA GLY A 21 -1.60 -2.77 -0.11
C GLY A 21 -0.54 -2.93 0.97
N ILE A 22 0.26 -3.96 0.81
CA ILE A 22 1.25 -4.34 1.81
C ILE A 22 2.40 -3.34 1.78
N ASP A 23 2.73 -2.77 2.95
CA ASP A 23 3.92 -1.93 3.09
C ASP A 23 5.15 -2.77 3.40
N VAL A 24 5.03 -3.68 4.37
CA VAL A 24 6.08 -4.63 4.74
C VAL A 24 5.61 -6.06 4.51
N MET A 25 6.40 -6.82 3.74
CA MET A 25 6.19 -8.25 3.52
C MET A 25 7.44 -9.03 3.92
N ILE A 26 7.24 -10.17 4.58
CA ILE A 26 8.31 -11.11 4.90
C ILE A 26 8.18 -12.33 3.99
N GLY A 27 9.22 -12.62 3.23
CA GLY A 27 9.30 -13.78 2.34
C GLY A 27 10.30 -14.81 2.84
N VAL A 28 10.01 -16.09 2.59
CA VAL A 28 10.95 -17.19 2.80
C VAL A 28 11.68 -17.49 1.49
N THR A 29 13.01 -17.52 1.52
CA THR A 29 13.82 -17.86 0.35
C THR A 29 13.57 -19.29 -0.13
N ARG A 30 13.57 -19.49 -1.45
CA ARG A 30 13.44 -20.83 -2.06
C ARG A 30 14.57 -21.78 -1.68
N ASN A 31 15.73 -21.23 -1.26
CA ASN A 31 16.89 -22.01 -0.85
C ASN A 31 16.89 -22.36 0.64
N SER A 32 15.78 -22.14 1.36
CA SER A 32 15.70 -22.48 2.78
C SER A 32 15.84 -23.99 2.96
N ALA A 33 16.74 -24.40 3.85
CA ALA A 33 16.86 -25.80 4.26
C ALA A 33 15.63 -26.30 5.03
N ASN A 34 14.81 -25.38 5.58
CA ASN A 34 13.56 -25.69 6.27
C ASN A 34 12.53 -24.57 6.06
N PRO A 35 11.84 -24.52 4.91
CA PRO A 35 10.92 -23.43 4.58
C PRO A 35 9.68 -23.41 5.49
N GLU A 36 9.22 -24.56 5.97
CA GLU A 36 8.06 -24.65 6.86
C GLU A 36 8.36 -24.02 8.23
N ALA A 37 9.50 -24.35 8.83
CA ALA A 37 9.90 -23.75 10.11
C ALA A 37 10.13 -22.25 9.97
N ALA A 38 10.78 -21.81 8.88
CA ALA A 38 10.98 -20.38 8.61
C ALA A 38 9.64 -19.64 8.44
N CYS A 39 8.69 -20.24 7.72
CA CYS A 39 7.34 -19.70 7.58
C CYS A 39 6.64 -19.58 8.94
N ARG A 40 6.69 -20.65 9.76
CA ARG A 40 6.09 -20.63 11.10
C ARG A 40 6.65 -19.53 11.99
N VAL A 41 7.98 -19.36 12.02
CA VAL A 41 8.61 -18.27 12.79
C VAL A 41 8.13 -16.91 12.30
N ALA A 42 8.07 -16.70 10.98
CA ALA A 42 7.60 -15.45 10.42
C ALA A 42 6.14 -15.18 10.78
N THR A 43 5.25 -16.19 10.63
CA THR A 43 3.82 -16.06 10.94
C THR A 43 3.54 -15.85 12.41
N ASP A 44 4.24 -16.57 13.29
CA ASP A 44 4.08 -16.43 14.75
C ASP A 44 4.56 -15.06 15.22
N TRP A 45 5.64 -14.55 14.65
CA TRP A 45 6.17 -13.24 14.98
C TRP A 45 5.23 -12.11 14.52
N ILE A 46 4.79 -12.14 13.26
CA ILE A 46 3.90 -11.12 12.70
C ILE A 46 2.47 -11.21 13.23
N GLY A 47 2.02 -12.37 13.71
CA GLY A 47 0.74 -12.53 14.41
C GLY A 47 0.80 -12.15 15.90
N GLY A 48 1.96 -11.72 16.40
CA GLY A 48 2.18 -11.47 17.83
C GLY A 48 3.06 -10.25 18.08
N ALA A 49 4.12 -10.44 18.86
CA ALA A 49 4.96 -9.36 19.37
C ALA A 49 5.62 -8.50 18.27
N GLY A 50 5.86 -9.08 17.08
CA GLY A 50 6.41 -8.35 15.94
C GLY A 50 5.46 -7.29 15.42
N ALA A 51 4.23 -7.67 15.10
CA ALA A 51 3.21 -6.70 14.68
C ALA A 51 2.90 -5.71 15.79
N GLN A 52 2.81 -6.13 17.06
CA GLN A 52 2.55 -5.19 18.16
C GLN A 52 3.64 -4.11 18.26
N ALA A 53 4.90 -4.48 18.10
CA ALA A 53 6.00 -3.53 18.07
C ALA A 53 5.88 -2.56 16.87
N LEU A 54 5.53 -3.05 15.68
CA LEU A 54 5.32 -2.21 14.49
C LEU A 54 4.16 -1.23 14.67
N ILE A 55 3.03 -1.70 15.19
CA ILE A 55 1.85 -0.87 15.49
C ILE A 55 2.23 0.25 16.47
N ASN A 56 2.88 -0.10 17.58
CA ASN A 56 3.21 0.86 18.64
C ASN A 56 4.28 1.87 18.24
N THR A 57 5.17 1.54 17.29
CA THR A 57 6.32 2.40 16.93
C THR A 57 6.17 3.11 15.59
N PHE A 58 5.65 2.44 14.57
CA PHE A 58 5.50 2.98 13.22
C PHE A 58 4.06 3.38 12.89
N ASN A 59 3.09 3.09 13.78
CA ASN A 59 1.65 3.18 13.47
C ASN A 59 1.27 2.36 12.22
N ASP A 60 1.98 1.25 12.01
CA ASP A 60 1.71 0.36 10.88
C ASP A 60 0.39 -0.37 11.11
N LEU A 61 -0.43 -0.47 10.05
CA LEU A 61 -1.74 -1.11 10.15
C LEU A 61 -1.55 -2.63 10.10
N PRO A 62 -2.16 -3.39 11.03
CA PRO A 62 -1.90 -4.82 11.13
C PRO A 62 -2.53 -5.58 9.96
N ALA A 63 -1.84 -6.61 9.50
CA ALA A 63 -2.42 -7.62 8.62
C ALA A 63 -3.41 -8.55 9.35
N PHE A 64 -3.42 -8.52 10.69
CA PHE A 64 -4.29 -9.33 11.55
C PHE A 64 -5.38 -8.46 12.17
N VAL A 65 -6.61 -8.98 12.14
CA VAL A 65 -7.76 -8.34 12.79
C VAL A 65 -7.61 -8.41 14.31
N GLY A 66 -7.95 -7.32 14.99
CA GLY A 66 -8.02 -7.27 16.46
C GLY A 66 -6.73 -6.85 17.16
N MET A 67 -5.70 -6.44 16.42
CA MET A 67 -4.52 -5.79 16.98
C MET A 67 -4.70 -4.27 16.99
N GLU A 68 -4.32 -3.62 18.08
CA GLU A 68 -4.44 -2.17 18.27
C GLU A 68 -3.18 -1.62 18.97
N PRO A 69 -2.88 -0.31 18.84
CA PRO A 69 -1.92 0.37 19.70
C PRO A 69 -2.24 0.15 21.18
N GLU A 70 -1.22 -0.21 21.96
CA GLU A 70 -1.38 -0.36 23.41
C GLU A 70 -1.65 0.97 24.11
N VAL A 71 -1.13 2.05 23.54
CA VAL A 71 -1.29 3.42 24.05
C VAL A 71 -1.70 4.32 22.89
N TYR A 72 -2.75 5.10 23.12
CA TYR A 72 -3.16 6.19 22.26
C TYR A 72 -2.80 7.52 22.91
N ALA A 73 -2.31 8.47 22.12
CA ALA A 73 -2.00 9.82 22.55
C ALA A 73 -3.26 10.62 22.94
N ASN A 74 -4.42 10.30 22.34
CA ASN A 74 -5.73 10.88 22.64
C ASN A 74 -6.85 10.04 21.98
N ASP A 75 -8.10 10.34 22.34
CA ASP A 75 -9.29 9.68 21.79
C ASP A 75 -9.39 9.82 20.27
N HIS A 76 -8.98 10.97 19.74
CA HIS A 76 -8.99 11.20 18.30
C HIS A 76 -8.04 10.26 17.54
N GLN A 77 -6.86 9.92 18.09
CA GLN A 77 -6.00 8.91 17.48
C GLN A 77 -6.69 7.54 17.41
N ARG A 78 -7.43 7.18 18.46
CA ARG A 78 -8.20 5.93 18.52
C ARG A 78 -9.31 5.90 17.48
N GLU A 79 -10.02 7.02 17.30
CA GLU A 79 -11.03 7.16 16.25
C GLU A 79 -10.42 6.99 14.86
N VAL A 80 -9.27 7.63 14.61
CA VAL A 80 -8.54 7.49 13.34
C VAL A 80 -8.05 6.06 13.10
N TRP A 81 -7.55 5.38 14.14
CA TRP A 81 -7.16 3.98 14.05
C TRP A 81 -8.32 3.10 13.58
N ARG A 82 -9.48 3.20 14.24
CA ARG A 82 -10.68 2.45 13.86
C ARG A 82 -11.15 2.78 12.46
N LEU A 83 -11.14 4.05 12.07
CA LEU A 83 -11.45 4.45 10.69
C LEU A 83 -10.55 3.72 9.69
N PHE A 84 -9.24 3.66 9.95
CA PHE A 84 -8.32 2.95 9.07
C PHE A 84 -8.52 1.44 9.07
N THR A 85 -8.63 0.80 10.23
CA THR A 85 -8.64 -0.67 10.33
C THR A 85 -10.00 -1.30 10.08
N GLU A 86 -11.10 -0.63 10.45
CA GLU A 86 -12.47 -1.18 10.41
C GLU A 86 -13.28 -0.67 9.22
N ASP A 87 -13.02 0.55 8.75
CA ASP A 87 -13.77 1.16 7.63
C ASP A 87 -12.93 1.13 6.33
N TRP A 88 -11.76 1.77 6.31
CA TRP A 88 -11.02 2.00 5.07
C TRP A 88 -10.26 0.78 4.55
N LEU A 89 -9.49 0.09 5.39
CA LEU A 89 -8.67 -1.05 4.97
C LEU A 89 -9.50 -2.18 4.34
N PRO A 90 -10.69 -2.57 4.86
CA PRO A 90 -11.56 -3.55 4.21
C PRO A 90 -12.12 -3.11 2.85
N GLN A 91 -12.13 -1.81 2.56
CA GLN A 91 -12.65 -1.23 1.32
C GLN A 91 -11.56 -0.96 0.27
N VAL A 92 -10.29 -1.30 0.55
CA VAL A 92 -9.20 -1.20 -0.43
C VAL A 92 -9.50 -2.06 -1.65
N LYS A 93 -9.59 -1.43 -2.82
CA LYS A 93 -9.97 -2.07 -4.07
C LYS A 93 -8.78 -2.32 -5.00
N TYR A 94 -7.78 -1.46 -4.94
CA TYR A 94 -6.62 -1.54 -5.84
C TYR A 94 -5.31 -1.49 -5.06
N ALA A 95 -4.31 -2.19 -5.60
CA ALA A 95 -2.97 -2.17 -5.08
C ALA A 95 -2.29 -0.82 -5.40
N ARG A 96 -1.60 -0.24 -4.42
CA ARG A 96 -0.80 0.98 -4.60
C ARG A 96 0.42 0.77 -5.52
N GLN A 97 0.92 -0.47 -5.61
CA GLN A 97 2.09 -0.82 -6.43
C GLN A 97 1.63 -1.47 -7.73
N LEU A 98 2.14 -0.96 -8.85
CA LEU A 98 2.04 -1.64 -10.14
C LEU A 98 2.93 -2.88 -10.13
N ARG A 99 2.40 -3.98 -10.69
CA ARG A 99 3.07 -5.29 -10.68
C ARG A 99 4.24 -5.36 -11.64
N ASP A 100 4.15 -4.67 -12.77
CA ASP A 100 5.17 -4.66 -13.79
C ASP A 100 6.12 -3.47 -13.56
N PRO A 101 7.42 -3.71 -13.32
CA PRO A 101 8.38 -2.65 -13.07
C PRO A 101 8.59 -1.74 -14.29
N ASN A 102 8.44 -2.26 -15.52
CA ASN A 102 8.59 -1.46 -16.73
C ASN A 102 7.40 -0.51 -16.89
N VAL A 103 6.19 -0.99 -16.65
CA VAL A 103 4.98 -0.15 -16.66
C VAL A 103 5.05 0.91 -15.57
N LYS A 104 5.55 0.54 -14.37
CA LYS A 104 5.75 1.49 -13.28
C LYS A 104 6.74 2.60 -13.67
N GLN A 105 7.91 2.23 -14.17
CA GLN A 105 8.92 3.20 -14.59
C GLN A 105 8.39 4.10 -15.70
N ALA A 106 7.73 3.52 -16.72
CA ALA A 106 7.13 4.28 -17.81
C ALA A 106 6.06 5.27 -17.32
N LEU A 107 5.24 4.89 -16.33
CA LEU A 107 4.25 5.80 -15.75
C LEU A 107 4.92 6.95 -14.98
N GLU A 108 5.94 6.65 -14.18
CA GLU A 108 6.69 7.67 -13.43
C GLU A 108 7.38 8.67 -14.36
N ASP A 109 8.04 8.17 -15.43
CA ASP A 109 8.69 9.00 -16.45
C ASP A 109 7.67 9.82 -17.26
N ALA A 110 6.54 9.21 -17.63
CA ALA A 110 5.45 9.89 -18.33
C ALA A 110 4.88 11.05 -17.51
N LEU A 111 4.58 10.82 -16.24
CA LEU A 111 4.07 11.85 -15.32
C LEU A 111 5.07 12.98 -15.16
N ALA A 112 6.36 12.67 -15.00
CA ALA A 112 7.42 13.67 -14.89
C ALA A 112 7.56 14.50 -16.17
N GLY A 113 7.61 13.87 -17.34
CA GLY A 113 7.73 14.54 -18.63
C GLY A 113 6.54 15.43 -18.97
N VAL A 114 5.31 14.99 -18.66
CA VAL A 114 4.10 15.81 -18.82
C VAL A 114 4.13 17.02 -17.89
N ALA A 115 4.49 16.82 -16.62
CA ALA A 115 4.59 17.91 -15.65
C ALA A 115 5.67 18.94 -16.02
N ALA A 116 6.78 18.50 -16.63
CA ALA A 116 7.85 19.36 -17.12
C ALA A 116 7.52 20.06 -18.46
N GLY A 117 6.44 19.67 -19.15
CA GLY A 117 6.08 20.17 -20.48
C GLY A 117 6.95 19.59 -21.61
N GLU A 118 7.71 18.54 -21.33
CA GLU A 118 8.60 17.86 -22.29
C GLU A 118 7.82 16.84 -23.15
N MET A 119 6.62 16.47 -22.73
CA MET A 119 5.78 15.46 -23.38
C MET A 119 4.30 15.82 -23.25
N THR A 120 3.48 15.43 -24.25
CA THR A 120 2.02 15.58 -24.15
C THR A 120 1.41 14.41 -23.35
N PRO A 121 0.22 14.59 -22.74
CA PRO A 121 -0.46 13.50 -22.05
C PRO A 121 -0.64 12.24 -22.91
N GLU A 122 -0.96 12.41 -24.19
CA GLU A 122 -1.16 11.30 -25.14
C GLU A 122 0.13 10.52 -25.39
N ALA A 123 1.24 11.24 -25.59
CA ALA A 123 2.56 10.61 -25.77
C ALA A 123 3.02 9.89 -24.49
N GLY A 124 2.79 10.50 -23.32
CA GLY A 124 3.08 9.88 -22.03
C GLY A 124 2.29 8.59 -21.82
N MET A 125 1.00 8.60 -22.12
CA MET A 125 0.19 7.38 -22.02
C MET A 125 0.56 6.32 -23.05
N GLN A 126 0.97 6.71 -24.26
CA GLN A 126 1.47 5.75 -25.25
C GLN A 126 2.73 5.03 -24.74
N MET A 127 3.65 5.75 -24.10
CA MET A 127 4.85 5.17 -23.46
C MET A 127 4.48 4.11 -22.42
N VAL A 128 3.46 4.37 -21.60
CA VAL A 128 2.97 3.41 -20.59
C VAL A 128 2.39 2.16 -21.26
N GLN A 129 1.63 2.32 -22.35
CA GLN A 129 1.05 1.20 -23.09
C GLN A 129 2.11 0.34 -23.79
N ASP A 130 3.13 0.98 -24.38
CA ASP A 130 4.23 0.28 -25.05
C ASP A 130 5.09 -0.52 -24.05
N ALA A 131 5.16 -0.07 -22.79
CA ALA A 131 5.86 -0.77 -21.72
C ALA A 131 5.10 -1.99 -21.17
N TRP A 132 3.80 -2.11 -21.47
CA TRP A 132 2.99 -3.23 -21.01
C TRP A 132 3.09 -4.41 -21.97
N THR A 133 3.50 -5.56 -21.45
CA THR A 133 3.40 -6.84 -22.15
C THR A 133 2.30 -7.69 -21.53
N MET A 134 1.44 -8.29 -22.36
CA MET A 134 0.42 -9.21 -21.88
C MET A 134 1.07 -10.38 -21.13
N PRO A 135 0.64 -10.68 -19.89
CA PRO A 135 1.16 -11.83 -19.16
C PRO A 135 0.87 -13.14 -19.92
N GLU A 136 1.85 -14.04 -19.98
CA GLU A 136 1.66 -15.44 -20.44
C GLU A 136 0.81 -16.27 -19.46
#